data_AF-A0A965VIA4-F1
#
_entry.id   AF-A0A965VIA4-F1
#
_cell.length_a   1.000
_cell.length_b   1.000
_cell.length_c   1.000
_cell.angle_alpha   90.00
_cell.angle_beta   90.00
_cell.angle_gamma   90.00
#
_symmetry.space_group_name_H-M   'P 1'
#
loop_
_entity.id
_entity.type
_entity.pdbx_description
1 polymer ?
#
loop_
_entity_poly.entity_id
_entity_poly.type
_entity_poly.pdbx_seq_one_letter_code
_entity_poly.pdbx_strand_id
1 'polypeptide(L)'
;MPCEPLCGAALQTAFHHHLGRHRTHVAARIGRPDRALHGHEAQAIGFDLSDAQGAHRLAAKVREITADAGPAVGQRGVDDVLGAVEGRHGDLAIGAELFAAKKCVACHATGADGTGLGPSLANAAGIYNRRQLAESVLLPNKTIAQGFATTALVMEDGRQITGFVTSEAADSLALRDAQGVEHRVEKKAIEERSKLATSVMPEGLVADLTVAQFASLLDFIEAMKQK
;
A
#
# COMPACT_ATOMS: atom_id res chain seq x y z
N MET A 1 -1.22 4.95 -68.50
CA MET A 1 -1.52 6.28 -69.05
C MET A 1 -1.19 7.32 -67.98
N PRO A 2 -0.18 8.17 -68.21
CA PRO A 2 0.17 9.28 -67.33
C PRO A 2 -0.62 10.54 -67.73
N CYS A 3 -0.95 11.43 -66.78
CA CYS A 3 -1.41 12.78 -67.08
C CYS A 3 -1.04 13.73 -65.92
N GLU A 4 0.16 14.31 -66.06
CA GLU A 4 0.53 15.72 -65.90
C GLU A 4 0.29 16.59 -64.62
N PRO A 5 1.08 17.69 -64.49
CA PRO A 5 1.41 18.39 -63.24
C PRO A 5 0.99 19.88 -63.22
N LEU A 6 1.14 20.57 -62.08
CA LEU A 6 1.15 22.04 -61.94
C LEU A 6 2.14 22.40 -60.81
N CYS A 7 3.27 23.07 -61.01
CA CYS A 7 3.57 24.43 -61.52
C CYS A 7 3.31 25.56 -60.50
N GLY A 8 4.36 26.34 -60.20
CA GLY A 8 4.36 27.57 -59.39
C GLY A 8 5.77 27.86 -58.80
N ALA A 9 6.72 28.39 -59.60
CA ALA A 9 7.06 29.83 -59.71
C ALA A 9 7.48 30.46 -58.36
N ALA A 10 8.77 30.60 -58.05
CA ALA A 10 9.71 31.64 -58.49
C ALA A 10 9.41 33.06 -57.94
N LEU A 11 10.32 33.59 -57.12
CA LEU A 11 10.58 35.04 -57.03
C LEU A 11 11.98 35.32 -56.44
N GLN A 12 12.77 36.03 -57.25
CA GLN A 12 14.10 36.62 -57.02
C GLN A 12 14.03 37.72 -55.93
N THR A 13 15.10 38.13 -55.25
CA THR A 13 16.16 39.07 -55.71
C THR A 13 17.18 39.25 -54.55
N ALA A 14 18.51 39.15 -54.77
CA ALA A 14 19.49 40.22 -55.05
C ALA A 14 19.68 41.20 -53.85
N PHE A 15 20.85 41.71 -53.41
CA PHE A 15 22.25 41.73 -53.83
C PHE A 15 23.06 42.46 -52.71
N HIS A 16 24.40 42.43 -52.80
CA HIS A 16 25.41 43.34 -52.22
C HIS A 16 26.06 43.09 -50.84
N HIS A 17 27.33 42.66 -50.92
CA HIS A 17 28.56 43.36 -50.48
C HIS A 17 28.57 44.09 -49.11
N HIS A 18 29.48 43.73 -48.19
CA HIS A 18 30.81 44.36 -48.04
C HIS A 18 31.55 43.89 -46.75
N LEU A 19 32.82 43.51 -46.93
CA LEU A 19 33.98 43.40 -46.01
C LEU A 19 33.85 43.79 -44.51
N GLY A 20 34.23 42.84 -43.64
CA GLY A 20 35.48 42.92 -42.87
C GLY A 20 35.49 43.49 -41.45
N ARG A 21 35.77 42.63 -40.43
CA ARG A 21 36.83 42.82 -39.41
C ARG A 21 36.90 41.68 -38.38
N HIS A 22 38.03 40.98 -38.40
CA HIS A 22 38.91 40.57 -37.29
C HIS A 22 38.41 40.18 -35.88
N ARG A 23 39.01 39.07 -35.41
CA ARG A 23 39.35 38.64 -34.03
C ARG A 23 38.18 38.00 -33.25
N THR A 24 38.29 36.90 -32.50
CA THR A 24 39.42 36.10 -31.95
C THR A 24 38.82 34.80 -31.41
N HIS A 25 39.62 33.72 -31.34
CA HIS A 25 39.29 32.44 -30.70
C HIS A 25 38.66 32.60 -29.31
N VAL A 26 37.52 31.93 -29.06
CA VAL A 26 37.02 31.65 -27.71
C VAL A 26 36.62 30.17 -27.65
N ALA A 27 37.40 29.43 -26.86
CA ALA A 27 37.14 28.05 -26.47
C ALA A 27 35.88 27.97 -25.60
N ALA A 28 34.98 27.04 -25.91
CA ALA A 28 33.82 26.74 -25.11
C ALA A 28 34.24 26.09 -23.77
N ARG A 29 34.01 26.81 -22.67
CA ARG A 29 33.98 26.23 -21.32
C ARG A 29 32.54 25.79 -21.03
N ILE A 30 32.37 24.50 -20.86
CA ILE A 30 31.13 23.84 -20.44
C ILE A 30 30.84 24.25 -18.98
N GLY A 31 29.66 24.84 -18.76
CA GLY A 31 29.18 25.23 -17.45
C GLY A 31 28.86 24.02 -16.57
N ARG A 32 29.21 24.12 -15.28
CA ARG A 32 28.69 23.26 -14.22
C ARG A 32 27.21 23.57 -13.98
N PRO A 33 26.35 22.58 -13.77
CA PRO A 33 25.18 22.74 -12.93
C PRO A 33 25.53 22.30 -11.51
N ASP A 34 25.40 23.27 -10.60
CA ASP A 34 25.33 23.11 -9.15
C ASP A 34 23.97 22.50 -8.75
N ARG A 35 23.95 21.93 -7.54
CA ARG A 35 22.79 21.54 -6.74
C ARG A 35 22.31 20.08 -6.87
N ALA A 36 23.10 19.20 -6.26
CA ALA A 36 22.63 17.91 -5.76
C ALA A 36 21.47 18.13 -4.77
N LEU A 37 20.31 17.56 -5.11
CA LEU A 37 19.19 17.42 -4.19
C LEU A 37 19.55 16.35 -3.17
N HIS A 38 19.48 16.74 -1.90
CA HIS A 38 19.68 15.89 -0.73
C HIS A 38 18.80 14.63 -0.85
N GLY A 39 19.44 13.49 -1.08
CA GLY A 39 18.84 12.19 -0.88
C GLY A 39 18.60 12.01 0.61
N HIS A 40 17.34 12.01 1.03
CA HIS A 40 16.98 11.63 2.37
C HIS A 40 17.24 10.14 2.53
N GLU A 41 18.31 9.86 3.28
CA GLU A 41 18.77 8.55 3.73
C GLU A 41 17.60 7.73 4.28
N ALA A 42 17.15 6.75 3.50
CA ALA A 42 16.35 5.66 4.00
C ALA A 42 17.29 4.69 4.74
N GLN A 43 17.80 5.14 5.88
CA GLN A 43 18.59 4.32 6.79
C GLN A 43 17.61 3.48 7.63
N ALA A 44 17.01 2.49 6.97
CA ALA A 44 16.29 1.42 7.65
C ALA A 44 17.24 0.23 7.75
N ILE A 45 17.63 -0.10 8.99
CA ILE A 45 18.16 -1.40 9.43
C ILE A 45 19.28 -2.03 8.58
N GLY A 46 20.53 -1.63 8.84
CA GLY A 46 21.71 -2.51 8.78
C GLY A 46 22.16 -3.08 7.44
N PHE A 47 21.54 -2.74 6.31
CA PHE A 47 22.02 -3.12 4.98
C PHE A 47 22.33 -1.87 4.15
N ASP A 48 23.61 -1.65 3.89
CA ASP A 48 24.06 -0.64 2.95
C ASP A 48 23.74 -1.08 1.52
N LEU A 49 22.69 -0.50 0.95
CA LEU A 49 22.23 -0.76 -0.42
C LEU A 49 23.08 -0.04 -1.47
N SER A 50 24.08 0.76 -1.05
CA SER A 50 24.95 1.50 -1.97
C SER A 50 26.04 0.63 -2.61
N ASP A 51 26.27 -0.59 -2.10
CA ASP A 51 27.18 -1.55 -2.72
C ASP A 51 26.43 -2.72 -3.42
N ALA A 52 26.99 -3.18 -4.55
CA ALA A 52 26.41 -4.24 -5.36
C ALA A 52 26.32 -5.60 -4.63
N GLN A 53 27.11 -5.79 -3.56
CA GLN A 53 27.12 -7.01 -2.76
C GLN A 53 25.95 -7.03 -1.74
N GLY A 54 25.51 -5.85 -1.26
CA GLY A 54 24.33 -5.64 -0.44
C GLY A 54 23.06 -5.93 -1.23
N ALA A 55 22.97 -5.42 -2.46
CA ALA A 55 21.87 -5.74 -3.37
C ALA A 55 21.81 -7.24 -3.72
N HIS A 56 22.96 -7.89 -3.94
CA HIS A 56 23.01 -9.32 -4.26
C HIS A 56 22.68 -10.22 -3.05
N ARG A 57 23.05 -9.80 -1.83
CA ARG A 57 22.69 -10.48 -0.57
C ARG A 57 21.20 -10.32 -0.25
N LEU A 58 20.64 -9.13 -0.44
CA LEU A 58 19.20 -8.90 -0.34
C LEU A 58 18.45 -9.78 -1.35
N ALA A 59 18.87 -9.78 -2.63
CA ALA A 59 18.27 -10.64 -3.65
C ALA A 59 18.40 -12.14 -3.32
N ALA A 60 19.49 -12.56 -2.67
CA ALA A 60 19.65 -13.94 -2.21
C ALA A 60 18.73 -14.29 -1.02
N LYS A 61 18.58 -13.37 -0.06
CA LYS A 61 17.66 -13.51 1.09
C LYS A 61 16.20 -13.51 0.65
N VAL A 62 15.85 -12.64 -0.30
CA VAL A 62 14.54 -12.63 -0.98
C VAL A 62 14.30 -13.96 -1.67
N ARG A 63 15.26 -14.48 -2.44
CA ARG A 63 15.15 -15.82 -3.03
C ARG A 63 15.01 -16.93 -1.99
N GLU A 64 15.73 -16.88 -0.88
CA GLU A 64 15.64 -17.89 0.19
C GLU A 64 14.28 -17.88 0.90
N ILE A 65 13.74 -16.71 1.25
CA ILE A 65 12.44 -16.57 1.94
C ILE A 65 11.28 -16.84 0.97
N THR A 66 11.42 -16.47 -0.31
CA THR A 66 10.43 -16.82 -1.35
C THR A 66 10.53 -18.30 -1.78
N ALA A 67 11.68 -18.95 -1.56
CA ALA A 67 11.90 -20.38 -1.80
C ALA A 67 11.63 -21.24 -0.55
N ASP A 68 11.24 -20.64 0.59
CA ASP A 68 10.75 -21.39 1.74
C ASP A 68 9.55 -22.24 1.27
N ALA A 69 9.75 -23.55 1.19
CA ALA A 69 8.76 -24.53 0.77
C ALA A 69 8.03 -25.14 1.99
N GLY A 70 8.18 -24.54 3.17
CA GLY A 70 7.46 -24.95 4.36
C GLY A 70 5.94 -24.93 4.16
N PRO A 71 5.19 -25.70 4.95
CA PRO A 71 3.73 -25.73 4.85
C PRO A 71 3.15 -24.33 5.05
N ALA A 72 2.16 -24.00 4.22
CA ALA A 72 1.49 -22.72 4.31
C ALA A 72 0.75 -22.59 5.66
N VAL A 73 0.63 -21.38 6.18
CA VAL A 73 0.01 -21.14 7.50
C VAL A 73 -1.44 -21.64 7.56
N GLY A 74 -2.17 -21.62 6.44
CA GLY A 74 -3.54 -22.15 6.36
C GLY A 74 -3.62 -23.68 6.47
N GLN A 75 -2.49 -24.39 6.34
CA GLN A 75 -2.41 -25.84 6.51
C GLN A 75 -1.97 -26.25 7.93
N ARG A 76 -1.76 -25.28 8.82
CA ARG A 76 -1.26 -25.48 10.19
C ARG A 76 -2.35 -25.07 11.18
N GLY A 77 -2.26 -25.61 12.40
CA GLY A 77 -3.12 -25.14 13.49
C GLY A 77 -2.78 -23.69 13.85
N VAL A 78 -3.79 -22.87 14.16
CA VAL A 78 -3.57 -21.44 14.48
C VAL A 78 -2.55 -21.26 15.60
N ASP A 79 -2.66 -22.02 16.69
CA ASP A 79 -1.70 -21.92 17.81
C ASP A 79 -0.26 -22.30 17.43
N ASP A 80 -0.09 -23.24 16.51
CA ASP A 80 1.22 -23.64 15.97
C ASP A 80 1.79 -22.53 15.08
N VAL A 81 0.97 -21.86 14.26
CA VAL A 81 1.41 -20.67 13.51
C VAL A 81 1.79 -19.54 14.46
N LEU A 82 0.94 -19.23 15.44
CA LEU A 82 1.17 -18.16 16.42
C LEU A 82 2.48 -18.39 17.19
N GLY A 83 2.71 -19.61 17.68
CA GLY A 83 3.97 -19.96 18.35
C GLY A 83 5.18 -19.88 17.42
N ALA A 84 5.03 -20.25 16.15
CA ALA A 84 6.13 -20.23 15.19
C ALA A 84 6.55 -18.81 14.75
N VAL A 85 5.64 -17.83 14.81
CA VAL A 85 5.95 -16.43 14.45
C VAL A 85 6.41 -15.58 15.64
N GLU A 86 6.10 -15.96 16.88
CA GLU A 86 6.31 -15.15 18.10
C GLU A 86 7.78 -14.76 18.35
N GLY A 87 8.74 -15.57 17.87
CA GLY A 87 10.18 -15.28 17.94
C GLY A 87 10.89 -15.29 16.57
N ARG A 88 10.13 -15.31 15.47
CA ARG A 88 10.70 -15.34 14.12
C ARG A 88 10.68 -13.96 13.51
N HIS A 89 11.84 -13.48 13.10
CA HIS A 89 11.97 -12.30 12.24
C HIS A 89 12.05 -12.70 10.77
N GLY A 90 11.46 -11.88 9.93
CA GLY A 90 11.49 -11.98 8.48
C GLY A 90 12.25 -10.81 7.85
N ASP A 91 11.93 -10.53 6.59
CA ASP A 91 12.55 -9.46 5.81
C ASP A 91 11.54 -8.35 5.52
N LEU A 92 11.90 -7.09 5.81
CA LEU A 92 10.99 -5.95 5.63
C LEU A 92 10.62 -5.70 4.17
N ALA A 93 11.53 -5.93 3.21
CA ALA A 93 11.25 -5.70 1.80
C ALA A 93 10.22 -6.71 1.30
N ILE A 94 10.36 -7.99 1.70
CA ILE A 94 9.38 -9.04 1.40
C ILE A 94 8.05 -8.73 2.09
N GLY A 95 8.09 -8.30 3.35
CA GLY A 95 6.89 -7.91 4.07
C GLY A 95 6.12 -6.78 3.38
N ALA A 96 6.83 -5.79 2.82
CA ALA A 96 6.24 -4.70 2.05
C ALA A 96 5.57 -5.20 0.75
N GLU A 97 6.25 -6.08 0.01
CA GLU A 97 5.69 -6.70 -1.20
C GLU A 97 4.45 -7.55 -0.88
N LEU A 98 4.51 -8.36 0.17
CA LEU A 98 3.40 -9.17 0.64
C LEU A 98 2.22 -8.30 1.10
N PHE A 99 2.47 -7.20 1.80
CA PHE A 99 1.43 -6.27 2.23
C PHE A 99 0.63 -5.69 1.04
N ALA A 100 1.32 -5.36 -0.05
CA ALA A 100 0.69 -4.92 -1.29
C ALA A 100 -0.02 -6.07 -2.03
N ALA A 101 0.64 -7.24 -2.14
CA ALA A 101 0.12 -8.41 -2.85
C ALA A 101 -1.15 -8.97 -2.19
N LYS A 102 -1.19 -8.99 -0.85
CA LYS A 102 -2.35 -9.41 -0.05
C LYS A 102 -3.42 -8.33 0.12
N LYS A 103 -3.27 -7.20 -0.58
CA LYS A 103 -4.24 -6.10 -0.61
C LYS A 103 -4.50 -5.46 0.76
N CYS A 104 -3.56 -5.56 1.70
CA CYS A 104 -3.68 -4.90 2.99
C CYS A 104 -3.81 -3.38 2.82
N VAL A 105 -3.11 -2.80 1.83
CA VAL A 105 -3.20 -1.38 1.42
C VAL A 105 -4.61 -0.93 1.01
N ALA A 106 -5.50 -1.86 0.63
CA ALA A 106 -6.85 -1.50 0.20
C ALA A 106 -7.72 -1.05 1.38
N CYS A 107 -7.42 -1.55 2.59
CA CYS A 107 -8.20 -1.27 3.80
C CYS A 107 -7.37 -0.61 4.90
N HIS A 108 -6.07 -0.81 4.95
CA HIS A 108 -5.21 -0.29 6.01
C HIS A 108 -4.26 0.79 5.49
N ALA A 109 -4.22 1.89 6.22
CA ALA A 109 -3.28 2.95 5.94
C ALA A 109 -1.97 2.73 6.69
N THR A 110 -0.89 3.17 6.08
CA THR A 110 0.45 3.18 6.67
C THR A 110 0.79 4.52 7.35
N GLY A 111 -0.08 5.54 7.20
CA GLY A 111 0.01 6.84 7.87
C GLY A 111 -1.07 7.02 8.94
N ALA A 112 -1.12 8.18 9.61
CA ALA A 112 -2.04 8.42 10.73
C ALA A 112 -3.53 8.30 10.35
N ASP A 113 -3.88 8.72 9.13
CA ASP A 113 -5.25 8.64 8.62
C ASP A 113 -5.51 7.27 8.01
N GLY A 114 -6.56 6.59 8.47
CA GLY A 114 -7.02 5.31 7.89
C GLY A 114 -7.50 5.48 6.44
N THR A 115 -7.56 4.38 5.68
CA THR A 115 -8.19 4.39 4.33
C THR A 115 -9.70 4.65 4.39
N GLY A 116 -10.26 4.56 5.59
CA GLY A 116 -11.68 4.61 5.83
C GLY A 116 -12.35 3.24 5.89
N LEU A 117 -11.69 2.13 5.52
CA LEU A 117 -12.23 0.76 5.57
C LEU A 117 -11.66 -0.10 6.71
N GLY A 118 -10.46 0.20 7.15
CA GLY A 118 -9.79 -0.46 8.28
C GLY A 118 -9.01 0.53 9.12
N PRO A 119 -8.62 0.15 10.36
CA PRO A 119 -7.81 1.00 11.21
C PRO A 119 -6.44 1.30 10.59
N SER A 120 -5.87 2.46 10.92
CA SER A 120 -4.48 2.76 10.58
C SER A 120 -3.55 1.73 11.26
N LEU A 121 -2.54 1.27 10.52
CA LEU A 121 -1.48 0.41 11.02
C LEU A 121 -0.21 1.18 11.40
N ALA A 122 -0.21 2.51 11.26
CA ALA A 122 0.96 3.35 11.50
C ALA A 122 1.52 3.29 12.94
N ASN A 123 0.77 2.77 13.92
CA ASN A 123 1.29 2.49 15.27
C ASN A 123 0.84 1.13 15.78
N ALA A 124 0.69 0.15 14.88
CA ALA A 124 0.15 -1.16 15.25
C ALA A 124 0.98 -1.82 16.36
N ALA A 125 2.31 -1.76 16.29
CA ALA A 125 3.23 -2.29 17.30
C ALA A 125 3.19 -1.54 18.66
N GLY A 126 2.69 -0.31 18.70
CA GLY A 126 2.49 0.42 19.95
C GLY A 126 1.21 0.02 20.71
N ILE A 127 0.29 -0.68 20.03
CA ILE A 127 -1.03 -1.06 20.56
C ILE A 127 -1.12 -2.58 20.76
N TYR A 128 -0.55 -3.35 19.84
CA TYR A 128 -0.65 -4.80 19.80
C TYR A 128 0.73 -5.43 19.82
N ASN A 129 0.88 -6.52 20.58
CA ASN A 129 2.07 -7.37 20.45
C ASN A 129 1.99 -8.25 19.19
N ARG A 130 3.13 -8.82 18.79
CA ARG A 130 3.25 -9.67 17.60
C ARG A 130 2.21 -10.78 17.53
N ARG A 131 1.97 -11.47 18.63
CA ARG A 131 0.99 -12.56 18.72
C ARG A 131 -0.43 -12.04 18.45
N GLN A 132 -0.80 -10.88 19.00
CA GLN A 132 -2.10 -10.24 18.76
C GLN A 132 -2.25 -9.77 17.31
N LEU A 133 -1.19 -9.24 16.70
CA LEU A 133 -1.19 -8.88 15.27
C LEU A 133 -1.39 -10.12 14.41
N ALA A 134 -0.61 -11.17 14.66
CA ALA A 134 -0.71 -12.44 13.94
C ALA A 134 -2.10 -13.07 14.10
N GLU A 135 -2.65 -13.08 15.31
CA GLU A 135 -3.99 -13.60 15.57
C GLU A 135 -5.07 -12.79 14.84
N SER A 136 -4.96 -11.46 14.83
CA SER A 136 -5.92 -10.61 14.13
C SER A 136 -5.95 -10.92 12.64
N VAL A 137 -4.78 -11.14 12.02
CA VAL A 137 -4.67 -11.46 10.58
C VAL A 137 -5.16 -12.88 10.27
N LEU A 138 -4.86 -13.86 11.14
CA LEU A 138 -5.30 -15.25 10.96
C LEU A 138 -6.80 -15.43 11.23
N LEU A 139 -7.33 -14.70 12.21
CA LEU A 139 -8.70 -14.81 12.72
C LEU A 139 -9.37 -13.43 12.78
N PRO A 140 -9.65 -12.79 11.62
CA PRO A 140 -10.23 -11.44 11.57
C PRO A 140 -11.56 -11.30 12.29
N ASN A 141 -12.32 -12.39 12.42
CA ASN A 141 -13.63 -12.45 13.06
C ASN A 141 -13.57 -12.65 14.58
N LYS A 142 -12.41 -13.04 15.13
CA LYS A 142 -12.28 -13.36 16.57
C LYS A 142 -12.37 -12.11 17.43
N THR A 143 -11.65 -11.06 17.03
CA THR A 143 -11.61 -9.77 17.73
C THR A 143 -11.63 -8.66 16.69
N ILE A 144 -12.77 -7.99 16.56
CA ILE A 144 -12.93 -6.87 15.62
C ILE A 144 -12.52 -5.58 16.33
N ALA A 145 -11.68 -4.77 15.68
CA ALA A 145 -11.22 -3.49 16.20
C ALA A 145 -12.39 -2.57 16.56
N GLN A 146 -12.23 -1.79 17.64
CA GLN A 146 -13.25 -0.83 18.07
C GLN A 146 -13.55 0.17 16.96
N GLY A 147 -14.84 0.40 16.68
CA GLY A 147 -15.29 1.28 15.58
C GLY A 147 -15.40 0.59 14.21
N PHE A 148 -14.90 -0.65 14.07
CA PHE A 148 -14.95 -1.43 12.82
C PHE A 148 -15.86 -2.66 12.91
N ALA A 149 -16.63 -2.80 13.99
CA ALA A 149 -17.61 -3.87 14.14
C ALA A 149 -18.72 -3.73 13.08
N THR A 150 -18.85 -4.75 12.24
CA THR A 150 -19.86 -4.82 11.21
C THR A 150 -21.26 -4.84 11.84
N THR A 151 -22.13 -3.98 11.35
CA THR A 151 -23.52 -3.81 11.76
C THR A 151 -24.40 -4.07 10.55
N ALA A 152 -25.43 -4.88 10.73
CA ALA A 152 -26.52 -5.05 9.76
C ALA A 152 -27.71 -4.21 10.21
N LEU A 153 -28.29 -3.50 9.25
CA LEU A 153 -29.54 -2.77 9.40
C LEU A 153 -30.59 -3.36 8.48
N VAL A 154 -31.77 -3.62 9.03
CA VAL A 154 -33.00 -3.83 8.27
C VAL A 154 -33.80 -2.54 8.35
N MET A 155 -34.13 -1.96 7.20
CA MET A 155 -34.90 -0.73 7.09
C MET A 155 -36.39 -1.05 6.95
N GLU A 156 -37.27 -0.16 7.40
CA GLU A 156 -38.74 -0.31 7.28
C GLU A 156 -39.21 -0.44 5.82
N ASP A 157 -38.41 0.05 4.86
CA ASP A 157 -38.68 -0.07 3.41
C ASP A 157 -38.19 -1.40 2.82
N GLY A 158 -37.70 -2.32 3.65
CA GLY A 158 -37.20 -3.65 3.28
C GLY A 158 -35.75 -3.67 2.81
N ARG A 159 -35.05 -2.53 2.73
CA ARG A 159 -33.61 -2.52 2.39
C ARG A 159 -32.79 -3.10 3.53
N GLN A 160 -31.71 -3.79 3.17
CA GLN A 160 -30.68 -4.23 4.10
C GLN A 160 -29.37 -3.49 3.81
N ILE A 161 -28.77 -2.93 4.86
CA ILE A 161 -27.51 -2.20 4.77
C ILE A 161 -26.53 -2.81 5.75
N THR A 162 -25.35 -3.20 5.28
CA THR A 162 -24.31 -3.81 6.11
C THR A 162 -23.04 -3.00 6.03
N GLY A 163 -22.49 -2.63 7.18
CA GLY A 163 -21.28 -1.83 7.27
C GLY A 163 -20.90 -1.54 8.71
N PHE A 164 -19.78 -0.86 8.95
CA PHE A 164 -19.42 -0.40 10.29
C PHE A 164 -19.85 1.05 10.48
N VAL A 165 -20.17 1.41 11.72
CA VAL A 165 -20.68 2.75 12.05
C VAL A 165 -19.54 3.77 12.02
N THR A 166 -19.64 4.76 11.14
CA THR A 166 -18.67 5.86 11.02
C THR A 166 -19.07 7.09 11.84
N SER A 167 -20.37 7.30 12.06
CA SER A 167 -20.90 8.38 12.88
C SER A 167 -22.28 8.03 13.43
N GLU A 168 -22.57 8.45 14.65
CA GLU A 168 -23.89 8.29 15.27
C GLU A 168 -24.29 9.59 15.97
N ALA A 169 -25.39 10.21 15.50
CA ALA A 169 -26.01 11.39 16.10
C ALA A 169 -27.33 11.03 16.78
N ALA A 170 -28.08 12.01 17.28
CA ALA A 170 -29.38 11.76 17.92
C ALA A 170 -30.36 11.01 16.98
N ASP A 171 -30.58 11.55 15.77
CA ASP A 171 -31.61 11.04 14.85
C ASP A 171 -31.05 10.32 13.61
N SER A 172 -29.73 10.33 13.42
CA SER A 172 -29.09 9.74 12.24
C SER A 172 -27.93 8.82 12.59
N LEU A 173 -27.70 7.86 11.70
CA LEU A 173 -26.63 6.88 11.76
C LEU A 173 -25.94 6.85 10.40
N ALA A 174 -24.61 6.94 10.38
CA ALA A 174 -23.80 6.75 9.18
C ALA A 174 -23.02 5.43 9.30
N LEU A 175 -23.05 4.63 8.24
CA LEU A 175 -22.32 3.38 8.12
C LEU A 175 -21.50 3.42 6.86
N ARG A 176 -20.36 2.74 6.86
CA ARG A 176 -19.58 2.49 5.66
C ARG A 176 -19.58 1.01 5.34
N ASP A 177 -19.97 0.67 4.13
CA ASP A 177 -19.97 -0.72 3.67
C ASP A 177 -18.56 -1.20 3.27
N ALA A 178 -18.46 -2.48 2.91
CA ALA A 178 -17.20 -3.10 2.51
C ALA A 178 -16.62 -2.54 1.19
N GLN A 179 -17.42 -1.79 0.41
CA GLN A 179 -17.01 -1.11 -0.81
C GLN A 179 -16.51 0.32 -0.52
N GLY A 180 -16.59 0.77 0.73
CA GLY A 180 -16.17 2.11 1.15
C GLY A 180 -17.26 3.16 0.96
N VAL A 181 -18.47 2.76 0.57
CA VAL A 181 -19.59 3.68 0.39
C VAL A 181 -20.22 4.00 1.74
N GLU A 182 -20.40 5.29 1.99
CA GLU A 182 -21.07 5.77 3.21
C GLU A 182 -22.58 5.88 2.99
N HIS A 183 -23.34 5.24 3.86
CA HIS A 183 -24.79 5.23 3.91
C HIS A 183 -25.24 6.00 5.14
N ARG A 184 -26.00 7.06 4.95
CA ARG A 184 -26.62 7.80 6.05
C ARG A 184 -28.11 7.51 6.11
N VAL A 185 -28.56 7.04 7.27
CA VAL A 185 -29.95 6.64 7.52
C VAL A 185 -30.51 7.37 8.73
N GLU A 186 -31.82 7.58 8.73
CA GLU A 186 -32.56 8.08 9.89
C GLU A 186 -32.84 6.90 10.83
N LYS A 187 -32.59 7.06 12.14
CA LYS A 187 -32.76 5.97 13.09
C LYS A 187 -34.19 5.47 13.20
N LYS A 188 -35.17 6.36 12.98
CA LYS A 188 -36.60 6.01 12.97
C LYS A 188 -37.00 5.11 11.80
N ALA A 189 -36.19 5.03 10.74
CA ALA A 189 -36.45 4.17 9.59
C ALA A 189 -35.76 2.79 9.70
N ILE A 190 -35.08 2.53 10.82
CA ILE A 190 -34.42 1.26 11.12
C ILE A 190 -35.42 0.37 11.84
N GLU A 191 -35.79 -0.73 11.21
CA GLU A 191 -36.62 -1.78 11.80
C GLU A 191 -35.79 -2.65 12.75
N GLU A 192 -34.59 -3.07 12.32
CA GLU A 192 -33.69 -3.89 13.12
C GLU A 192 -32.23 -3.44 12.96
N ARG A 193 -31.48 -3.46 14.07
CA ARG A 193 -30.03 -3.24 14.10
C ARG A 193 -29.36 -4.38 14.86
N SER A 194 -28.43 -5.07 14.22
CA SER A 194 -27.68 -6.16 14.83
C SER A 194 -26.18 -6.04 14.52
N LYS A 195 -25.34 -6.52 15.44
CA LYS A 195 -23.89 -6.64 15.22
C LYS A 195 -23.60 -8.00 14.61
N LEU A 196 -22.81 -8.03 13.56
CA LEU A 196 -22.36 -9.27 12.93
C LEU A 196 -21.04 -9.72 13.55
N ALA A 197 -20.85 -11.03 13.64
CA ALA A 197 -19.58 -11.64 14.03
C ALA A 197 -18.51 -11.57 12.92
N THR A 198 -18.91 -11.20 11.70
CA THR A 198 -18.04 -11.15 10.53
C THR A 198 -17.41 -9.78 10.37
N SER A 199 -16.10 -9.74 10.22
CA SER A 199 -15.29 -8.56 9.93
C SER A 199 -15.33 -8.19 8.44
N VAL A 200 -15.04 -6.93 8.13
CA VAL A 200 -14.76 -6.49 6.76
C VAL A 200 -13.40 -7.00 6.28
N MET A 201 -12.47 -7.32 7.20
CA MET A 201 -11.21 -7.97 6.85
C MET A 201 -11.46 -9.44 6.46
N PRO A 202 -11.17 -9.86 5.21
CA PRO A 202 -11.46 -11.22 4.77
C PRO A 202 -10.64 -12.28 5.51
N GLU A 203 -11.22 -13.46 5.70
CA GLU A 203 -10.49 -14.64 6.18
C GLU A 203 -9.56 -15.19 5.09
N GLY A 204 -8.50 -15.87 5.52
CA GLY A 204 -7.61 -16.59 4.60
C GLY A 204 -6.65 -15.72 3.79
N LEU A 205 -6.55 -14.40 4.06
CA LEU A 205 -5.65 -13.48 3.35
C LEU A 205 -4.20 -13.97 3.28
N VAL A 206 -3.74 -14.64 4.33
CA VAL A 206 -2.36 -15.13 4.45
C VAL A 206 -2.26 -16.65 4.33
N ALA A 207 -3.34 -17.36 4.04
CA ALA A 207 -3.41 -18.82 4.16
C ALA A 207 -2.38 -19.58 3.30
N ASP A 208 -1.99 -19.00 2.17
CA ASP A 208 -1.00 -19.51 1.21
C ASP A 208 0.45 -19.12 1.54
N LEU A 209 0.67 -18.25 2.54
CA LEU A 209 2.02 -17.84 2.95
C LEU A 209 2.68 -18.91 3.81
N THR A 210 3.99 -19.05 3.72
CA THR A 210 4.76 -19.80 4.72
C THR A 210 4.90 -19.01 6.02
N VAL A 211 5.37 -19.68 7.08
CA VAL A 211 5.68 -19.02 8.35
C VAL A 211 6.76 -17.93 8.19
N ALA A 212 7.77 -18.12 7.32
CA ALA A 212 8.79 -17.10 7.08
C ALA A 212 8.22 -15.87 6.35
N GLN A 213 7.37 -16.10 5.36
CA GLN A 213 6.68 -15.03 4.63
C GLN A 213 5.73 -14.27 5.56
N PHE A 214 4.96 -14.98 6.39
CA PHE A 214 4.07 -14.34 7.34
C PHE A 214 4.83 -13.55 8.41
N ALA A 215 5.96 -14.06 8.92
CA ALA A 215 6.84 -13.31 9.81
C ALA A 215 7.41 -12.04 9.14
N SER A 216 7.71 -12.09 7.85
CA SER A 216 8.14 -10.91 7.07
C SER A 216 7.04 -9.86 6.97
N LEU A 217 5.79 -10.29 6.71
CA LEU A 217 4.62 -9.40 6.71
C LEU A 217 4.40 -8.75 8.08
N LEU A 218 4.51 -9.51 9.17
CA LEU A 218 4.36 -9.00 10.53
C LEU A 218 5.46 -8.00 10.89
N ASP A 219 6.73 -8.29 10.54
CA ASP A 219 7.84 -7.34 10.76
C ASP A 219 7.60 -6.02 10.01
N PHE A 220 7.06 -6.08 8.79
CA PHE A 220 6.72 -4.88 8.04
C PHE A 220 5.60 -4.07 8.70
N ILE A 221 4.54 -4.73 9.22
CA ILE A 221 3.47 -4.06 9.97
C ILE A 221 4.02 -3.45 11.27
N GLU A 222 4.89 -4.16 11.98
CA GLU A 222 5.50 -3.68 13.23
C GLU A 222 6.47 -2.51 13.01
N ALA A 223 7.12 -2.46 11.86
CA ALA A 223 8.02 -1.37 11.49
C ALA A 223 7.29 -0.07 11.10
N MET A 224 5.96 -0.12 10.89
CA MET A 224 5.17 1.09 10.62
C MET A 224 5.15 1.98 11.86
N LYS A 225 5.68 3.20 11.71
CA LYS A 225 5.64 4.25 12.73
C LYS A 225 4.88 5.44 12.19
N GLN A 226 4.09 6.09 13.04
CA GLN A 226 3.50 7.38 12.70
C GLN A 226 4.67 8.36 12.49
N LYS A 227 4.73 8.94 11.29
CA LYS A 227 5.56 10.10 11.02
C LYS A 227 4.80 11.37 11.37
#